data_AF-A0A845GUK3-F1
#
_entry.id   AF-A0A845GUK3-F1
#
_cell.length_a   1.000
_cell.length_b   1.000
_cell.length_c   1.000
_cell.angle_alpha   90.00
_cell.angle_beta   90.00
_cell.angle_gamma   90.00
#
_symmetry.space_group_name_H-M   'P 1'
#
loop_
_entity.id
_entity.type
_entity.pdbx_description
1 polymer ?
#
loop_
_entity_poly.entity_id
_entity_poly.type
_entity_poly.pdbx_seq_one_letter_code
_entity_poly.pdbx_strand_id
1 'polypeptide(L)'
;MKRHTITLGASTTAGGKVISASSNGGINDVPIALENDSIFCPACKSQGKILCIGPRIPETWNGKQVALEKDLCLCGCLPSPRLIANQSLRCQIVEESDSATTQSTLEAAQTFSSTSAATLSADGYDLDFVIIDEKTGTPISDYPYSIELATGQTLKGRTNHAGKTAKVAASYAEHAIFRAYALDVTPINPTWDR
;
A
#
# COMPACT_ATOMS: atom_id res chain seq x y z
N MET A 1 -9.43 15.92 -5.20
CA MET A 1 -7.97 15.85 -4.98
C MET A 1 -7.19 16.00 -6.29
N LYS A 2 -6.13 16.83 -6.32
CA LYS A 2 -5.20 16.97 -7.46
C LYS A 2 -3.90 16.21 -7.19
N ARG A 3 -3.40 15.41 -8.13
CA ARG A 3 -2.13 14.66 -8.04
C ARG A 3 -1.36 14.78 -9.35
N HIS A 4 -0.11 15.22 -9.31
CA HIS A 4 0.71 15.38 -10.51
C HIS A 4 1.36 14.05 -10.93
N THR A 5 1.57 13.87 -12.23
CA THR A 5 2.30 12.71 -12.77
C THR A 5 3.77 12.74 -12.31
N ILE A 6 4.31 11.59 -11.94
CA ILE A 6 5.72 11.45 -11.55
C ILE A 6 6.58 11.21 -12.79
N THR A 7 7.73 11.86 -12.85
CA THR A 7 8.74 11.63 -13.90
C THR A 7 10.08 11.22 -13.28
N LEU A 8 11.00 10.78 -14.13
CA LEU A 8 12.37 10.45 -13.75
C LEU A 8 13.01 11.60 -12.94
N GLY A 9 13.72 11.26 -11.86
CA GLY A 9 14.38 12.23 -10.98
C GLY A 9 13.47 12.90 -9.93
N ALA A 10 12.18 12.58 -9.91
CA ALA A 10 11.27 13.00 -8.85
C ALA A 10 11.74 12.52 -7.46
N SER A 11 11.41 13.29 -6.43
CA SER A 11 11.86 13.04 -5.06
C SER A 11 10.83 12.20 -4.28
N THR A 12 11.26 11.65 -3.14
CA THR A 12 10.35 11.17 -2.10
C THR A 12 10.42 12.04 -0.85
N THR A 13 9.46 11.89 0.06
CA THR A 13 9.48 12.54 1.40
C THR A 13 10.67 12.15 2.27
N ALA A 14 11.40 11.08 1.93
CA ALA A 14 12.63 10.66 2.60
C ALA A 14 13.90 10.99 1.78
N GLY A 15 13.79 11.91 0.81
CA GLY A 15 14.91 12.32 -0.04
C GLY A 15 15.32 11.29 -1.10
N GLY A 16 14.52 10.24 -1.30
CA GLY A 16 14.75 9.25 -2.36
C GLY A 16 14.55 9.85 -3.75
N LYS A 17 15.11 9.20 -4.77
CA LYS A 17 15.03 9.63 -6.16
C LYS A 17 14.55 8.51 -7.06
N VAL A 18 13.59 8.81 -7.93
CA VAL A 18 13.18 7.91 -9.02
C VAL A 18 14.35 7.79 -10.01
N ILE A 19 14.87 6.59 -10.16
CA ILE A 19 16.08 6.28 -10.96
C ILE A 19 15.78 5.46 -12.22
N SER A 20 14.58 4.88 -12.34
CA SER A 20 14.10 4.33 -13.60
C SER A 20 12.73 4.88 -13.95
N ALA A 21 12.44 4.95 -15.24
CA ALA A 21 11.14 5.35 -15.76
C ALA A 21 10.91 4.53 -17.05
N SER A 22 10.02 3.55 -16.95
CA SER A 22 9.83 2.50 -17.98
C SER A 22 8.80 2.87 -19.05
N SER A 23 8.33 4.11 -19.05
CA SER A 23 7.40 4.69 -20.01
C SER A 23 8.03 4.91 -21.39
N ASN A 24 7.23 4.73 -22.46
CA ASN A 24 7.60 5.14 -23.82
C ASN A 24 7.35 6.62 -24.13
N GLY A 25 6.76 7.38 -23.20
CA GLY A 25 6.58 8.83 -23.32
C GLY A 25 7.11 9.61 -22.12
N GLY A 26 7.07 10.94 -22.23
CA GLY A 26 7.59 11.86 -21.23
C GLY A 26 6.82 13.17 -21.16
N ILE A 27 7.21 14.00 -20.21
CA ILE A 27 6.74 15.38 -20.04
C ILE A 27 7.98 16.24 -20.15
N ASN A 28 8.02 17.16 -21.14
CA ASN A 28 9.21 17.95 -21.47
C ASN A 28 10.47 17.09 -21.63
N ASP A 29 10.36 16.03 -22.42
CA ASP A 29 11.44 15.05 -22.69
C ASP A 29 11.95 14.29 -21.45
N VAL A 30 11.32 14.45 -20.27
CA VAL A 30 11.60 13.64 -19.09
C VAL A 30 10.65 12.45 -19.05
N PRO A 31 11.16 11.20 -19.05
CA PRO A 31 10.31 10.00 -19.04
C PRO A 31 9.37 9.95 -17.84
N ILE A 32 8.13 9.53 -18.07
CA ILE A 32 7.13 9.31 -17.02
C ILE A 32 7.47 8.03 -16.24
N ALA A 33 7.37 8.08 -14.92
CA ALA A 33 7.56 6.91 -14.08
C ALA A 33 6.27 6.09 -14.02
N LEU A 34 6.40 4.77 -14.04
CA LEU A 34 5.31 3.82 -13.98
C LEU A 34 5.40 2.98 -12.71
N GLU A 35 4.36 2.22 -12.43
CA GLU A 35 4.36 1.22 -11.36
C GLU A 35 5.57 0.27 -11.47
N ASN A 36 6.12 -0.11 -10.32
CA ASN A 36 7.34 -0.92 -10.18
C ASN A 36 8.65 -0.28 -10.67
N ASP A 37 8.65 0.97 -11.15
CA ASP A 37 9.89 1.68 -11.42
C ASP A 37 10.70 1.90 -10.14
N SER A 38 12.02 1.95 -10.31
CA SER A 38 13.00 1.90 -9.23
C SER A 38 13.24 3.28 -8.63
N ILE A 39 13.40 3.28 -7.30
CA ILE A 39 13.75 4.45 -6.50
C ILE A 39 14.99 4.09 -5.68
N PHE A 40 15.99 4.97 -5.64
CA PHE A 40 17.05 4.86 -4.64
C PHE A 40 16.67 5.70 -3.42
N CYS A 41 16.68 5.11 -2.22
CA CYS A 41 16.37 5.81 -0.98
C CYS A 41 17.63 6.00 -0.12
N PRO A 42 18.10 7.24 0.09
CA PRO A 42 19.29 7.50 0.91
C PRO A 42 19.03 7.27 2.41
N ALA A 43 17.79 7.40 2.88
CA ALA A 43 17.45 7.25 4.29
C ALA A 43 17.65 5.81 4.81
N CYS A 44 17.17 4.80 4.07
CA CYS A 44 17.37 3.39 4.41
C CYS A 44 18.49 2.72 3.60
N LYS A 45 19.17 3.47 2.73
CA LYS A 45 20.27 2.99 1.86
C LYS A 45 19.89 1.78 1.00
N SER A 46 18.63 1.69 0.58
CA SER A 46 18.13 0.58 -0.22
C SER A 46 17.45 1.09 -1.48
N GLN A 47 17.40 0.22 -2.49
CA GLN A 47 16.49 0.41 -3.62
C GLN A 47 15.07 0.05 -3.20
N GLY A 48 14.11 0.83 -3.64
CA GLY A 48 12.69 0.57 -3.52
C GLY A 48 12.01 0.62 -4.88
N LYS A 49 10.71 0.37 -4.90
CA LYS A 49 9.88 0.43 -6.10
C LYS A 49 8.67 1.33 -5.89
N ILE A 50 8.15 1.89 -6.98
CA ILE A 50 6.89 2.63 -6.97
C ILE A 50 5.73 1.65 -6.76
N LEU A 51 4.92 1.91 -5.73
CA LEU A 51 3.60 1.32 -5.55
C LEU A 51 2.53 2.39 -5.77
N CYS A 52 1.69 2.11 -6.75
CA CYS A 52 0.55 2.92 -7.15
C CYS A 52 -0.62 2.72 -6.19
N ILE A 53 -1.02 3.75 -5.43
CA ILE A 53 -2.12 3.67 -4.46
C ILE A 53 -3.16 4.80 -4.60
N GLY A 54 -4.35 4.53 -4.07
CA GLY A 54 -5.41 5.53 -3.89
C GLY A 54 -6.16 5.91 -5.18
N PRO A 55 -7.22 6.74 -5.05
CA PRO A 55 -8.10 7.11 -6.14
C PRO A 55 -7.34 7.77 -7.31
N ARG A 56 -7.74 7.41 -8.53
CA ARG A 56 -7.09 7.80 -9.78
C ARG A 56 -8.04 7.60 -10.95
N ILE A 57 -7.83 8.37 -12.00
CA ILE A 57 -8.42 8.09 -13.32
C ILE A 57 -7.59 6.94 -13.91
N PRO A 58 -8.22 5.83 -14.33
CA PRO A 58 -7.51 4.69 -14.91
C PRO A 58 -6.65 5.11 -16.09
N GLU A 59 -5.34 4.92 -15.94
CA GLU A 59 -4.38 5.26 -16.96
C GLU A 59 -3.18 4.31 -16.88
N THR A 60 -2.93 3.60 -17.97
CA THR A 60 -1.83 2.63 -18.05
C THR A 60 -0.99 2.88 -19.27
N TRP A 61 0.31 2.88 -19.09
CA TRP A 61 1.30 2.97 -20.16
C TRP A 61 2.16 1.72 -20.08
N ASN A 62 2.43 1.08 -21.22
CA ASN A 62 3.19 -0.18 -21.28
C ASN A 62 2.62 -1.28 -20.36
N GLY A 63 1.29 -1.32 -20.20
CA GLY A 63 0.59 -2.27 -19.33
C GLY A 63 0.76 -2.02 -17.83
N LYS A 64 1.38 -0.91 -17.42
CA LYS A 64 1.59 -0.53 -16.02
C LYS A 64 0.90 0.79 -15.69
N GLN A 65 0.49 0.96 -14.44
CA GLN A 65 -0.14 2.21 -14.02
C GLN A 65 0.84 3.38 -14.06
N VAL A 66 0.35 4.56 -14.45
CA VAL A 66 1.11 5.81 -14.35
C VAL A 66 1.27 6.20 -12.87
N ALA A 67 2.50 6.49 -12.46
CA ALA A 67 2.78 6.90 -11.08
C ALA A 67 2.34 8.35 -10.85
N LEU A 68 1.69 8.58 -9.70
CA LEU A 68 1.17 9.88 -9.30
C LEU A 68 1.78 10.35 -7.98
N GLU A 69 1.81 11.67 -7.79
CA GLU A 69 2.16 12.30 -6.52
C GLU A 69 1.42 11.63 -5.35
N LYS A 70 2.10 11.42 -4.22
CA LYS A 70 1.63 10.69 -3.03
C LYS A 70 1.53 9.15 -3.17
N ASP A 71 1.88 8.58 -4.33
CA ASP A 71 2.18 7.14 -4.42
C ASP A 71 3.39 6.79 -3.56
N LEU A 72 3.59 5.50 -3.29
CA LEU A 72 4.54 5.04 -2.28
C LEU A 72 5.85 4.57 -2.89
N CYS A 73 6.93 4.83 -2.16
CA CYS A 73 8.22 4.17 -2.33
C CYS A 73 8.28 2.96 -1.39
N LEU A 74 8.26 1.75 -1.95
CA LEU A 74 8.47 0.50 -1.22
C LEU A 74 9.97 0.24 -1.03
N CYS A 75 10.62 1.05 -0.19
CA CYS A 75 11.96 0.80 0.32
C CYS A 75 11.91 0.23 1.75
N GLY A 76 13.06 0.19 2.44
CA GLY A 76 13.14 -0.27 3.84
C GLY A 76 12.64 0.73 4.89
N CYS A 77 12.24 1.94 4.51
CA CYS A 77 11.68 2.92 5.45
C CYS A 77 10.29 2.50 5.95
N LEU A 78 9.98 2.88 7.19
CA LEU A 78 8.67 2.67 7.81
C LEU A 78 8.27 3.95 8.57
N PRO A 79 7.17 4.65 8.19
CA PRO A 79 6.30 4.36 7.03
C PRO A 79 7.01 4.53 5.67
N SER A 80 6.45 3.93 4.63
CA SER A 80 6.89 4.05 3.25
C SER A 80 6.85 5.52 2.79
N PRO A 81 7.96 6.06 2.26
CA PRO A 81 8.00 7.44 1.79
C PRO A 81 7.05 7.68 0.62
N ARG A 82 6.54 8.91 0.50
CA ARG A 82 5.64 9.30 -0.59
C ARG A 82 6.39 9.98 -1.72
N LEU A 83 5.95 9.78 -2.95
CA LEU A 83 6.46 10.46 -4.14
C LEU A 83 6.02 11.93 -4.16
N ILE A 84 6.97 12.79 -4.53
CA ILE A 84 6.81 14.24 -4.70
C ILE A 84 7.10 14.55 -6.16
N ALA A 85 6.12 15.10 -6.87
CA ALA A 85 6.27 15.45 -8.27
C ALA A 85 7.29 16.59 -8.45
N ASN A 86 8.07 16.49 -9.52
CA ASN A 86 9.07 17.49 -9.97
C ASN A 86 8.57 18.28 -11.19
N GLN A 87 7.28 18.18 -11.52
CA GLN A 87 6.63 18.88 -12.63
C GLN A 87 5.19 19.23 -12.24
N SER A 88 4.64 20.28 -12.84
CA SER A 88 3.28 20.79 -12.55
C SER A 88 2.35 20.86 -13.78
N LEU A 89 2.79 20.36 -14.93
CA LEU A 89 2.08 20.44 -16.20
C LEU A 89 0.97 19.39 -16.30
N ARG A 90 1.29 18.14 -15.93
CA ARG A 90 0.38 17.02 -16.04
C ARG A 90 -0.10 16.54 -14.68
N CYS A 91 -1.40 16.44 -14.52
CA CYS A 91 -2.02 15.98 -13.28
C CYS A 91 -3.35 15.29 -13.55
N GLN A 92 -3.80 14.52 -12.56
CA GLN A 92 -5.16 14.05 -12.46
C GLN A 92 -5.89 14.84 -11.38
N ILE A 93 -7.15 15.14 -11.63
CA ILE A 93 -8.08 15.71 -10.66
C ILE A 93 -9.18 14.68 -10.50
N VAL A 94 -9.23 14.06 -9.32
CA VAL A 94 -10.28 13.09 -8.96
C VAL A 94 -11.18 13.78 -7.95
N GLU A 95 -12.47 13.82 -8.22
CA GLU A 95 -13.45 14.27 -7.23
C GLU A 95 -13.57 13.21 -6.15
N GLU A 96 -13.58 13.65 -4.90
CA GLU A 96 -13.82 12.76 -3.78
C GLU A 96 -15.33 12.55 -3.75
N SER A 97 -15.80 11.53 -4.46
CA SER A 97 -17.20 11.11 -4.37
C SER A 97 -17.39 10.53 -2.97
N ASP A 98 -17.83 11.37 -2.04
CA ASP A 98 -18.41 10.92 -0.78
C ASP A 98 -19.58 10.02 -1.18
N SER A 99 -19.35 8.71 -1.18
CA SER A 99 -20.35 7.72 -1.58
C SER A 99 -21.36 7.59 -0.46
N ALA A 100 -22.12 8.66 -0.25
CA ALA A 100 -23.34 8.69 0.54
C ALA A 100 -24.42 9.33 -0.34
N THR A 101 -25.48 8.56 -0.57
CA THR A 101 -26.77 8.97 -1.17
C THR A 101 -26.93 8.75 -2.67
N THR A 102 -27.29 7.53 -3.04
CA THR A 102 -28.38 7.31 -4.00
C THR A 102 -29.40 6.39 -3.35
N GLN A 103 -30.27 6.98 -2.51
CA GLN A 103 -31.50 6.31 -2.10
C GLN A 103 -32.43 6.24 -3.32
N SER A 104 -32.43 5.11 -4.02
CA SER A 104 -33.55 4.75 -4.88
C SER A 104 -34.73 4.36 -3.98
N THR A 105 -35.69 5.28 -3.88
CA THR A 105 -37.01 5.05 -3.30
C THR A 105 -37.74 3.95 -4.06
N LEU A 106 -37.97 2.82 -3.39
CA LEU A 106 -38.94 1.81 -3.79
C LEU A 106 -39.67 1.40 -2.50
N GLU A 107 -40.85 1.97 -2.28
CA GLU A 107 -41.78 1.55 -1.24
C GLU A 107 -42.42 0.20 -1.60
N ALA A 108 -42.34 -0.78 -0.71
CA ALA A 108 -43.39 -1.78 -0.51
C ALA A 108 -43.24 -2.40 0.89
N ALA A 109 -44.38 -2.58 1.55
CA ALA A 109 -44.52 -2.66 3.00
C ALA A 109 -44.51 -4.09 3.58
N GLN A 110 -44.45 -4.16 4.93
CA GLN A 110 -45.00 -5.20 5.86
C GLN A 110 -44.19 -6.52 6.02
N THR A 111 -43.93 -7.14 7.20
CA THR A 111 -44.13 -6.86 8.64
C THR A 111 -43.33 -7.88 9.49
N PHE A 112 -42.94 -7.50 10.74
CA PHE A 112 -42.56 -8.29 11.94
C PHE A 112 -41.48 -9.40 11.88
N SER A 113 -40.38 -9.24 12.65
CA SER A 113 -40.18 -9.94 13.94
C SER A 113 -38.84 -9.55 14.59
N SER A 114 -38.87 -9.30 15.89
CA SER A 114 -37.72 -8.92 16.72
C SER A 114 -36.88 -10.12 17.16
N THR A 115 -35.59 -10.12 16.83
CA THR A 115 -34.57 -10.79 17.64
C THR A 115 -33.25 -10.03 17.50
N SER A 116 -32.79 -9.45 18.61
CA SER A 116 -31.55 -8.69 18.70
C SER A 116 -30.34 -9.63 18.68
N ALA A 117 -29.52 -9.56 17.63
CA ALA A 117 -28.12 -9.98 17.67
C ALA A 117 -27.35 -9.34 16.51
N ALA A 118 -26.31 -8.58 16.87
CA ALA A 118 -25.31 -7.96 16.01
C ALA A 118 -25.84 -6.96 14.97
N THR A 119 -25.77 -5.68 15.33
CA THR A 119 -25.51 -4.61 14.37
C THR A 119 -24.14 -4.88 13.73
N LEU A 120 -24.09 -5.78 12.76
CA LEU A 120 -23.04 -5.76 11.74
C LEU A 120 -23.27 -4.47 10.98
N SER A 121 -22.59 -3.41 11.39
CA SER A 121 -22.31 -2.28 10.50
C SER A 121 -21.60 -2.89 9.29
N ALA A 122 -22.36 -3.14 8.22
CA ALA A 122 -21.93 -3.78 6.99
C ALA A 122 -21.00 -2.88 6.14
N ASP A 123 -20.63 -1.71 6.65
CA ASP A 123 -19.82 -0.69 5.99
C ASP A 123 -18.37 -0.66 6.52
N GLY A 124 -17.92 -1.74 7.16
CA GLY A 124 -16.54 -1.89 7.62
C GLY A 124 -15.72 -2.78 6.68
N TYR A 125 -14.51 -2.34 6.33
CA TYR A 125 -13.52 -3.14 5.62
C TYR A 125 -12.59 -3.79 6.63
N ASP A 126 -12.38 -5.10 6.54
CA ASP A 126 -11.42 -5.81 7.38
C ASP A 126 -10.43 -6.67 6.59
N LEU A 127 -9.22 -6.79 7.13
CA LEU A 127 -8.12 -7.54 6.54
C LEU A 127 -7.33 -8.23 7.65
N ASP A 128 -7.04 -9.52 7.48
CA ASP A 128 -6.01 -10.26 8.20
C ASP A 128 -5.17 -11.08 7.22
N PHE A 129 -3.93 -11.39 7.59
CA PHE A 129 -3.02 -12.19 6.77
C PHE A 129 -2.71 -13.49 7.50
N VAL A 130 -2.54 -14.57 6.73
CA VAL A 130 -2.02 -15.85 7.25
C VAL A 130 -0.64 -16.05 6.64
N ILE A 131 0.36 -16.27 7.49
CA ILE A 131 1.71 -16.63 7.06
C ILE A 131 1.79 -18.16 7.03
N ILE A 132 2.17 -18.70 5.87
CA ILE A 132 2.39 -20.13 5.67
C ILE A 132 3.84 -20.38 5.26
N ASP A 133 4.38 -21.51 5.70
CA ASP A 133 5.66 -22.02 5.23
C ASP A 133 5.48 -22.56 3.81
N GLU A 134 6.27 -22.05 2.86
CA GLU A 134 6.13 -22.39 1.44
C GLU A 134 6.39 -23.88 1.15
N LYS A 135 7.27 -24.54 1.93
CA LYS A 135 7.65 -25.93 1.69
C LYS A 135 6.62 -26.92 2.26
N THR A 136 6.10 -26.61 3.44
CA THR A 136 5.21 -27.50 4.20
C THR A 136 3.73 -27.14 4.04
N GLY A 137 3.42 -25.92 3.60
CA GLY A 137 2.06 -25.38 3.55
C GLY A 137 1.46 -25.10 4.92
N THR A 138 2.24 -25.21 6.00
CA THR A 138 1.73 -25.09 7.37
C THR A 138 1.74 -23.64 7.85
N PRO A 139 0.75 -23.19 8.64
CA PRO A 139 0.76 -21.85 9.22
C PRO A 139 1.93 -21.65 10.17
N ILE A 140 2.65 -20.53 10.03
CA ILE A 140 3.80 -20.22 10.87
C ILE A 140 3.34 -19.38 12.06
N SER A 141 3.45 -19.94 13.26
CA SER A 141 3.18 -19.22 14.51
C SER A 141 4.38 -18.38 14.96
N ASP A 142 4.10 -17.34 15.75
CA ASP A 142 5.11 -16.49 16.38
C ASP A 142 6.07 -15.82 15.37
N TYR A 143 5.58 -15.48 14.18
CA TYR A 143 6.39 -14.88 13.12
C TYR A 143 6.24 -13.34 13.14
N PRO A 144 7.35 -12.56 13.20
CA PRO A 144 7.27 -11.11 13.29
C PRO A 144 6.80 -10.48 11.97
N TYR A 145 5.89 -9.53 12.07
CA TYR A 145 5.36 -8.80 10.92
C TYR A 145 5.12 -7.32 11.22
N SER A 146 5.01 -6.52 10.15
CA SER A 146 4.39 -5.20 10.20
C SER A 146 3.35 -5.03 9.09
N ILE A 147 2.28 -4.30 9.39
CA ILE A 147 1.27 -3.87 8.43
C ILE A 147 1.28 -2.34 8.43
N GLU A 148 1.47 -1.75 7.27
CA GLU A 148 1.37 -0.31 7.07
C GLU A 148 0.13 0.00 6.24
N LEU A 149 -0.73 0.89 6.73
CA LEU A 149 -1.89 1.37 6.00
C LEU A 149 -1.53 2.57 5.12
N ALA A 150 -2.32 2.83 4.08
CA ALA A 150 -2.11 3.95 3.16
C ALA A 150 -2.12 5.32 3.86
N THR A 151 -2.78 5.45 5.01
CA THR A 151 -2.73 6.60 5.92
C THR A 151 -1.35 6.81 6.56
N GLY A 152 -0.49 5.80 6.58
CA GLY A 152 0.80 5.76 7.27
C GLY A 152 0.72 5.16 8.68
N GLN A 153 -0.48 4.78 9.15
CA GLN A 153 -0.61 4.05 10.40
C GLN A 153 0.08 2.68 10.27
N THR A 154 0.79 2.26 11.31
CA THR A 154 1.53 1.01 11.32
C THR A 154 1.12 0.14 12.50
N LEU A 155 0.86 -1.14 12.22
CA LEU A 155 0.65 -2.20 13.20
C LEU A 155 1.84 -3.16 13.16
N LYS A 156 2.39 -3.48 14.32
CA LYS A 156 3.46 -4.50 14.47
C LYS A 156 2.97 -5.61 15.37
N GLY A 157 3.38 -6.84 15.08
CA GLY A 157 2.98 -7.99 15.88
C GLY A 157 3.72 -9.26 15.52
N ARG A 158 3.28 -10.35 16.13
CA ARG A 158 3.71 -11.72 15.81
C ARG A 158 2.47 -12.56 15.53
N THR A 159 2.57 -13.49 14.59
CA THR A 159 1.41 -14.34 14.22
C THR A 159 0.99 -15.23 15.40
N ASN A 160 -0.31 -15.55 15.47
CA ASN A 160 -0.83 -16.47 16.47
C ASN A 160 -0.54 -17.95 16.12
N HIS A 161 -1.03 -18.90 16.92
CA HIS A 161 -0.84 -20.34 16.68
C HIS A 161 -1.41 -20.85 15.35
N ALA A 162 -2.33 -20.09 14.72
CA ALA A 162 -2.92 -20.39 13.42
C ALA A 162 -2.24 -19.60 12.28
N GLY A 163 -1.09 -18.96 12.54
CA GLY A 163 -0.35 -18.16 11.57
C GLY A 163 -1.01 -16.84 11.19
N LYS A 164 -2.07 -16.42 11.89
CA LYS A 164 -2.82 -15.19 11.59
C LYS A 164 -2.17 -13.95 12.21
N THR A 165 -2.20 -12.86 11.46
CA THR A 165 -1.92 -11.52 12.00
C THR A 165 -3.12 -11.00 12.81
N ALA A 166 -2.89 -9.93 13.56
CA ALA A 166 -3.98 -9.11 14.08
C ALA A 166 -4.84 -8.55 12.93
N LYS A 167 -6.14 -8.45 13.18
CA LYS A 167 -7.11 -7.89 12.24
C LYS A 167 -6.93 -6.38 12.12
N VAL A 168 -6.91 -5.90 10.88
CA VAL A 168 -7.05 -4.50 10.53
C VAL A 168 -8.52 -4.25 10.22
N ALA A 169 -9.10 -3.19 10.76
CA ALA A 169 -10.45 -2.74 10.45
C ALA A 169 -10.40 -1.27 10.04
N ALA A 170 -11.14 -0.91 8.99
CA ALA A 170 -11.25 0.44 8.45
C ALA A 170 -12.72 0.73 8.06
N SER A 171 -13.09 2.00 8.06
CA SER A 171 -14.43 2.45 7.62
C SER A 171 -14.50 2.73 6.11
N TYR A 172 -13.42 2.48 5.37
CA TYR A 172 -13.33 2.67 3.92
C TYR A 172 -12.29 1.70 3.33
N ALA A 173 -12.37 1.46 2.02
CA ALA A 173 -11.39 0.62 1.33
C ALA A 173 -10.00 1.27 1.38
N GLU A 174 -9.03 0.60 2.00
CA GLU A 174 -7.67 1.10 2.19
C GLU A 174 -6.62 0.08 1.71
N HIS A 175 -5.49 0.57 1.20
CA HIS A 175 -4.35 -0.30 0.90
C HIS A 175 -3.57 -0.62 2.18
N ALA A 176 -3.28 -1.90 2.39
CA ALA A 176 -2.39 -2.39 3.44
C ALA A 176 -1.13 -3.01 2.83
N ILE A 177 0.04 -2.54 3.26
CA ILE A 177 1.35 -3.12 2.93
C ILE A 177 1.75 -4.04 4.06
N PHE A 178 1.69 -5.35 3.80
CA PHE A 178 2.18 -6.37 4.71
C PHE A 178 3.68 -6.61 4.48
N ARG A 179 4.48 -6.54 5.55
CA ARG A 179 5.91 -6.87 5.54
C ARG A 179 6.17 -8.01 6.52
N ALA A 180 6.53 -9.17 5.98
CA ALA A 180 7.15 -10.26 6.72
C ALA A 180 8.67 -10.12 6.64
N TYR A 181 9.35 -10.20 7.78
CA TYR A 181 10.81 -10.10 7.83
C TYR A 181 11.41 -11.48 7.78
N ALA A 182 12.51 -11.68 7.06
CA ALA A 182 13.33 -12.87 7.29
C ALA A 182 13.78 -12.84 8.75
N LEU A 183 13.61 -13.95 9.47
CA LEU A 183 14.22 -14.08 10.79
C LEU A 183 15.74 -13.99 10.61
N ASP A 184 16.38 -13.13 11.39
CA ASP A 184 17.84 -13.10 11.44
C ASP A 184 18.32 -14.52 11.71
N VAL A 185 19.06 -15.08 10.76
CA VAL A 185 19.67 -16.40 10.95
C VAL A 185 20.67 -16.19 12.07
N THR A 186 20.39 -16.73 13.26
CA THR A 186 21.36 -16.76 14.33
C THR A 186 22.66 -17.32 13.75
N PRO A 187 23.78 -16.59 13.82
CA PRO A 187 25.04 -17.08 13.30
C PRO A 187 25.31 -18.47 13.86
N ILE A 188 25.63 -19.43 13.00
CA ILE A 188 25.88 -20.83 13.37
C ILE A 188 27.02 -20.92 14.42
N ASN A 189 27.85 -19.89 14.54
CA ASN A 189 28.88 -19.82 15.57
C ASN A 189 29.09 -18.38 16.10
N PRO A 190 28.60 -18.04 17.31
CA PRO A 190 28.75 -16.69 17.88
C PRO A 190 30.17 -16.36 18.38
N THR A 191 31.15 -17.25 18.20
CA THR A 191 32.51 -17.12 18.75
C THR A 191 33.64 -17.01 17.72
N TRP A 192 33.35 -16.92 16.42
CA TRP A 192 34.42 -16.81 15.39
C TRP A 192 35.01 -15.41 15.23
N ASP A 193 34.39 -14.38 15.82
CA ASP A 193 34.92 -13.01 15.87
C ASP A 193 35.61 -12.69 17.22
N ARG A 194 36.19 -13.70 17.89
CA ARG A 194 37.04 -13.51 19.09
C ARG A 194 38.50 -13.78 18.81
#